data_AF-A0A9E8HHQ5-F1
#
_entry.id   AF-A0A9E8HHQ5-F1
#
_cell.length_a   1.000
_cell.length_b   1.000
_cell.length_c   1.000
_cell.angle_alpha   90.00
_cell.angle_beta   90.00
_cell.angle_gamma   90.00
#
_symmetry.space_group_name_H-M   'P 1'
#
loop_
_entity.id
_entity.type
_entity.pdbx_description
1 polymer ?
#
loop_
_entity_poly.entity_id
_entity_poly.type
_entity_poly.pdbx_seq_one_letter_code
_entity_poly.pdbx_strand_id
1 'polypeptide(L)'
;MAIFEWKSEYETGVDEIDYQHRVLVSLINELSDLASNQFDLEAAGEVFEKLKSYTVFHFATEEELMGQYRYEERDHQAHLLQHRQFEKEIESVQQDFNQVSVEDCNVILSYLKNWLINHIGRTDKRLAAVILAKRRAEPVPKSSDNSGHSLPQNDDTVGQWHPFNDEVERERYLAIARDQMTGVEVMLHELETCLGELREYCDELARAEPRRASDNAYMQCVQGTYLVKSLQGKQIKLKEALSILAQEEL
;
A
#
# COMPACT_ATOMS: atom_id res chain seq x y z
N MET A 1 9.99 -17.41 -16.24
CA MET A 1 9.86 -16.56 -17.46
C MET A 1 8.85 -15.49 -17.11
N ALA A 2 9.17 -14.20 -17.24
CA ALA A 2 8.31 -13.13 -16.72
C ALA A 2 6.91 -13.19 -17.34
N ILE A 3 5.89 -13.34 -16.50
CA ILE A 3 4.49 -13.36 -16.97
C ILE A 3 3.97 -11.94 -17.19
N PHE A 4 4.60 -10.95 -16.55
CA PHE A 4 4.25 -9.55 -16.62
C PHE A 4 5.50 -8.74 -16.96
N GLU A 5 5.62 -8.37 -18.23
CA GLU A 5 6.63 -7.41 -18.68
C GLU A 5 6.14 -5.98 -18.49
N TRP A 6 6.95 -5.14 -17.82
CA TRP A 6 6.67 -3.71 -17.73
C TRP A 6 6.78 -3.04 -19.10
N LYS A 7 5.86 -2.11 -19.40
CA LYS A 7 5.80 -1.36 -20.66
C LYS A 7 5.53 0.11 -20.36
N SER A 8 5.99 0.98 -21.25
CA SER A 8 5.75 2.42 -21.16
C SER A 8 4.26 2.80 -21.12
N GLU A 9 3.37 1.92 -21.61
CA GLU A 9 1.92 2.11 -21.53
C GLU A 9 1.37 2.02 -20.09
N TYR A 10 2.14 1.49 -19.13
CA TYR A 10 1.78 1.45 -17.71
C TYR A 10 2.27 2.68 -16.95
N GLU A 11 3.17 3.47 -17.53
CA GLU A 11 3.64 4.70 -16.88
C GLU A 11 2.50 5.72 -16.76
N THR A 12 2.36 6.22 -15.55
CA THR A 12 1.45 7.29 -15.15
C THR A 12 2.12 8.66 -15.27
N GLY A 13 3.45 8.71 -15.24
CA GLY A 13 4.26 9.92 -15.22
C GLY A 13 4.43 10.53 -13.83
N VAL A 14 3.94 9.86 -12.78
CA VAL A 14 4.21 10.19 -11.38
C VAL A 14 5.23 9.18 -10.87
N ASP A 15 6.50 9.60 -10.77
CA ASP A 15 7.65 8.71 -10.50
C ASP A 15 7.44 7.75 -9.31
N GLU A 16 6.88 8.26 -8.21
CA GLU A 16 6.59 7.49 -7.00
C GLU A 16 5.58 6.35 -7.24
N ILE A 17 4.51 6.63 -8.00
CA ILE A 17 3.49 5.64 -8.36
C ILE A 17 4.08 4.62 -9.34
N ASP A 18 4.80 5.08 -10.36
CA ASP A 18 5.36 4.21 -11.40
C ASP A 18 6.39 3.24 -10.84
N TYR A 19 7.22 3.68 -9.89
CA TYR A 19 8.13 2.78 -9.19
C TYR A 19 7.38 1.73 -8.37
N GLN A 20 6.39 2.14 -7.57
CA GLN A 20 5.63 1.21 -6.73
C GLN A 20 4.93 0.14 -7.59
N HIS A 21 4.39 0.53 -8.75
CA HIS A 21 3.86 -0.43 -9.71
C HIS A 21 4.90 -1.41 -10.24
N ARG A 22 6.12 -0.95 -10.55
CA ARG A 22 7.19 -1.84 -11.01
C ARG A 22 7.60 -2.86 -9.94
N VAL A 23 7.57 -2.48 -8.66
CA VAL A 23 7.81 -3.42 -7.55
C VAL A 23 6.71 -4.49 -7.48
N LEU A 24 5.44 -4.09 -7.60
CA LEU A 24 4.31 -5.04 -7.66
C LEU A 24 4.46 -6.01 -8.84
N VAL A 25 4.87 -5.52 -10.01
CA VAL A 25 5.17 -6.37 -11.17
C VAL A 25 6.32 -7.34 -10.89
N SER A 26 7.38 -6.89 -10.21
CA SER A 26 8.49 -7.76 -9.81
C SER A 26 8.04 -8.89 -8.90
N LEU A 27 7.24 -8.59 -7.87
CA LEU A 27 6.71 -9.58 -6.92
C LEU A 27 5.76 -10.59 -7.61
N ILE A 28 4.95 -10.13 -8.57
CA ILE A 28 4.11 -11.02 -9.41
C ILE A 28 4.98 -11.97 -10.23
N ASN A 29 6.07 -11.46 -10.82
CA ASN A 29 6.97 -12.30 -11.62
C ASN A 29 7.75 -13.30 -10.76
N GLU A 30 8.21 -12.89 -9.57
CA GLU A 30 8.87 -13.77 -8.61
C GLU A 30 7.95 -14.92 -8.18
N LEU A 31 6.69 -14.62 -7.82
CA LEU A 31 5.69 -15.63 -7.51
C LEU A 31 5.45 -16.58 -8.70
N SER A 32 5.47 -16.07 -9.93
CA SER A 32 5.32 -16.89 -11.13
C SER A 32 6.51 -17.82 -11.40
N ASP A 33 7.73 -17.37 -11.10
CA ASP A 33 8.92 -18.19 -11.28
C ASP A 33 8.93 -19.35 -10.26
N LEU A 34 8.48 -19.09 -9.02
CA LEU A 34 8.29 -20.12 -7.99
C LEU A 34 7.19 -21.13 -8.37
N ALA A 35 6.11 -20.68 -9.02
CA ALA A 35 5.06 -21.56 -9.54
C ALA A 35 5.54 -22.46 -10.69
N SER A 36 6.53 -22.01 -11.47
CA SER A 36 6.99 -22.68 -12.68
C SER A 36 8.16 -23.66 -12.46
N ASN A 37 8.96 -23.48 -11.40
CA ASN A 37 10.21 -24.21 -11.15
C ASN A 37 10.13 -25.07 -9.89
N GLN A 38 9.55 -26.27 -9.97
CA GLN A 38 9.35 -27.17 -8.82
C GLN A 38 8.68 -26.45 -7.66
N PHE A 39 7.36 -26.31 -7.75
CA PHE A 39 6.57 -25.49 -6.84
C PHE A 39 6.93 -25.66 -5.36
N ASP A 40 7.52 -24.59 -4.83
CA ASP A 40 7.82 -24.42 -3.42
C ASP A 40 6.70 -23.60 -2.79
N LEU A 41 5.81 -24.28 -2.06
CA LEU A 41 4.64 -23.68 -1.44
C LEU A 41 5.02 -22.69 -0.34
N GLU A 42 6.09 -22.95 0.41
CA GLU A 42 6.53 -22.10 1.51
C GLU A 42 7.10 -20.79 0.95
N ALA A 43 8.04 -20.89 -0.01
CA ALA A 43 8.59 -19.71 -0.68
C ALA A 43 7.51 -18.90 -1.42
N ALA A 44 6.57 -19.56 -2.09
CA ALA A 44 5.46 -18.88 -2.74
C ALA A 44 4.56 -18.13 -1.74
N GLY A 45 4.32 -18.72 -0.56
CA GLY A 45 3.56 -18.08 0.52
C GLY A 45 4.25 -16.84 1.09
N GLU A 46 5.58 -16.88 1.24
CA GLU A 46 6.36 -15.72 1.67
C GLU A 46 6.30 -14.57 0.65
N VAL A 47 6.49 -14.87 -0.65
CA VAL A 47 6.40 -13.87 -1.71
C VAL A 47 4.98 -13.31 -1.82
N PHE A 48 3.96 -14.14 -1.65
CA PHE A 48 2.58 -13.68 -1.64
C PHE A 48 2.29 -12.73 -0.46
N GLU A 49 2.82 -13.01 0.73
CA GLU A 49 2.67 -12.09 1.87
C GLU A 49 3.42 -10.77 1.66
N LYS A 50 4.61 -10.82 1.04
CA LYS A 50 5.33 -9.60 0.61
C LYS A 50 4.50 -8.79 -0.38
N LEU A 51 3.93 -9.44 -1.40
CA LEU A 51 3.05 -8.81 -2.40
C LEU A 51 1.83 -8.15 -1.75
N LYS A 52 1.16 -8.85 -0.83
CA LYS A 52 0.00 -8.33 -0.10
C LYS A 52 0.38 -7.09 0.71
N SER A 53 1.48 -7.17 1.47
CA SER A 53 1.95 -6.07 2.30
C SER A 53 2.33 -4.85 1.47
N TYR A 54 3.02 -5.07 0.34
CA TYR A 54 3.42 -3.99 -0.57
C TYR A 54 2.23 -3.36 -1.29
N THR A 55 1.20 -4.16 -1.62
CA THR A 55 -0.06 -3.65 -2.18
C THR A 55 -0.74 -2.66 -1.23
N VAL A 56 -0.84 -3.00 0.06
CA VAL A 56 -1.44 -2.11 1.07
C VAL A 56 -0.63 -0.81 1.21
N PHE A 57 0.70 -0.91 1.19
CA PHE A 57 1.58 0.26 1.22
C PHE A 57 1.38 1.16 -0.02
N HIS A 58 1.32 0.56 -1.20
CA HIS A 58 1.08 1.27 -2.45
C HIS A 58 -0.27 2.00 -2.43
N PHE A 59 -1.35 1.32 -2.03
CA PHE A 59 -2.67 1.94 -1.89
C PHE A 59 -2.67 3.08 -0.87
N ALA A 60 -2.03 2.91 0.28
CA ALA A 60 -1.92 4.00 1.27
C ALA A 60 -1.23 5.24 0.68
N THR A 61 -0.20 5.05 -0.14
CA THR A 61 0.48 6.15 -0.84
C THR A 61 -0.46 6.87 -1.81
N GLU A 62 -1.19 6.13 -2.65
CA GLU A 62 -2.14 6.74 -3.58
C GLU A 62 -3.28 7.46 -2.86
N GLU A 63 -3.81 6.88 -1.79
CA GLU A 63 -4.87 7.47 -0.97
C GLU A 63 -4.43 8.78 -0.30
N GLU A 64 -3.17 8.84 0.15
CA GLU A 64 -2.57 10.07 0.64
C GLU A 64 -2.47 11.12 -0.48
N LEU A 65 -1.97 10.73 -1.65
CA LEU A 65 -1.88 11.60 -2.82
C LEU A 65 -3.27 12.11 -3.26
N MET A 66 -4.32 11.29 -3.18
CA MET A 66 -5.70 11.72 -3.44
C MET A 66 -6.11 12.86 -2.51
N GLY A 67 -5.79 12.76 -1.22
CA GLY A 67 -6.04 13.81 -0.23
C GLY A 67 -5.22 15.08 -0.48
N GLN A 68 -3.91 14.93 -0.64
CA GLN A 68 -2.97 16.04 -0.88
C GLN A 68 -3.35 16.86 -2.13
N TYR A 69 -3.66 16.17 -3.22
CA TYR A 69 -3.99 16.81 -4.49
C TYR A 69 -5.49 17.09 -4.65
N ARG A 70 -6.30 16.95 -3.60
CA ARG A 70 -7.75 17.21 -3.60
C ARG A 70 -8.45 16.57 -4.80
N TYR A 71 -8.25 15.26 -4.95
CA TYR A 71 -8.90 14.46 -5.97
C TYR A 71 -10.44 14.54 -5.80
N GLU A 72 -11.20 14.48 -6.89
CA GLU A 72 -12.65 14.68 -6.81
C GLU A 72 -13.29 13.59 -5.95
N GLU A 73 -14.15 13.99 -5.02
CA GLU A 73 -14.73 13.08 -4.01
C GLU A 73 -15.37 11.84 -4.62
N ARG A 74 -16.08 11.98 -5.75
CA ARG A 74 -16.69 10.86 -6.44
C ARG A 74 -15.65 9.84 -6.93
N ASP A 75 -14.56 10.34 -7.50
CA ASP A 75 -13.50 9.49 -8.05
C ASP A 75 -12.62 8.91 -6.94
N HIS A 76 -12.38 9.68 -5.88
CA HIS A 76 -11.71 9.25 -4.65
C HIS A 76 -12.42 8.06 -4.02
N GLN A 77 -13.74 8.16 -3.77
CA GLN A 77 -14.51 7.05 -3.20
C GLN A 77 -14.54 5.82 -4.12
N ALA A 78 -14.59 6.01 -5.44
CA ALA A 78 -14.56 4.91 -6.40
C ALA A 78 -13.20 4.21 -6.46
N HIS A 79 -12.11 4.94 -6.26
CA HIS A 79 -10.74 4.41 -6.19
C HIS A 79 -10.55 3.62 -4.89
N LEU A 80 -10.91 4.19 -3.74
CA LEU A 80 -10.89 3.52 -2.43
C LEU A 80 -11.67 2.21 -2.43
N LEU A 81 -12.85 2.18 -3.07
CA LEU A 81 -13.65 0.97 -3.14
C LEU A 81 -12.92 -0.16 -3.89
N GLN A 82 -12.18 0.17 -4.96
CA GLN A 82 -11.37 -0.82 -5.69
C GLN A 82 -10.25 -1.36 -4.82
N HIS A 83 -9.54 -0.49 -4.09
CA HIS A 83 -8.49 -0.90 -3.15
C HIS A 83 -9.03 -1.87 -2.10
N ARG A 84 -10.09 -1.48 -1.39
CA ARG A 84 -10.67 -2.30 -0.31
C ARG A 84 -11.21 -3.63 -0.82
N GLN A 85 -11.77 -3.67 -2.03
CA GLN A 85 -12.21 -4.91 -2.64
C GLN A 85 -11.03 -5.82 -2.99
N PHE A 86 -9.96 -5.27 -3.57
CA PHE A 86 -8.75 -6.04 -3.87
C PHE A 86 -8.08 -6.58 -2.62
N GLU A 87 -7.88 -5.74 -1.59
CA GLU A 87 -7.33 -6.13 -0.30
C GLU A 87 -8.09 -7.30 0.33
N LYS A 88 -9.43 -7.27 0.26
CA LYS A 88 -10.27 -8.35 0.77
C LYS A 88 -10.08 -9.65 -0.02
N GLU A 89 -9.96 -9.55 -1.35
CA GLU A 89 -9.77 -10.71 -2.22
C GLU A 89 -8.41 -11.36 -1.99
N ILE A 90 -7.32 -10.58 -1.89
CA ILE A 90 -5.98 -11.12 -1.62
C ILE A 90 -5.81 -11.65 -0.20
N GLU A 91 -6.48 -11.06 0.80
CA GLU A 91 -6.48 -11.57 2.18
C GLU A 91 -7.19 -12.92 2.26
N SER A 92 -8.29 -13.11 1.51
CA SER A 92 -8.97 -14.41 1.42
C SER A 92 -8.07 -15.48 0.82
N VAL A 93 -7.29 -15.15 -0.20
CA VAL A 93 -6.34 -16.07 -0.83
C VAL A 93 -5.22 -16.44 0.15
N GLN A 94 -4.73 -15.48 0.95
CA GLN A 94 -3.66 -15.75 1.90
C GLN A 94 -4.06 -16.74 3.01
N GLN A 95 -5.28 -16.63 3.53
CA GLN A 95 -5.75 -17.50 4.62
C GLN A 95 -5.74 -18.98 4.21
N ASP A 96 -5.97 -19.24 2.93
CA ASP A 96 -6.00 -20.58 2.34
C ASP A 96 -4.69 -20.95 1.62
N PHE A 97 -3.65 -20.08 1.69
CA PHE A 97 -2.46 -20.23 0.86
C PHE A 97 -1.70 -21.55 1.11
N ASN A 98 -1.73 -22.06 2.35
CA ASN A 98 -1.10 -23.32 2.72
C ASN A 98 -1.73 -24.56 2.06
N GLN A 99 -2.84 -24.40 1.33
CA GLN A 99 -3.53 -25.45 0.58
C GLN A 99 -3.52 -25.21 -0.93
N VAL A 100 -2.86 -24.15 -1.39
CA VAL A 100 -2.80 -23.75 -2.80
C VAL A 100 -2.02 -24.78 -3.62
N SER A 101 -2.65 -25.28 -4.68
CA SER A 101 -1.98 -26.07 -5.70
C SER A 101 -1.25 -25.18 -6.72
N VAL A 102 -0.43 -25.79 -7.59
CA VAL A 102 0.22 -25.06 -8.70
C VAL A 102 -0.82 -24.44 -9.63
N GLU A 103 -1.90 -25.16 -9.91
CA GLU A 103 -3.02 -24.68 -10.72
C GLU A 103 -3.69 -23.47 -10.07
N ASP A 104 -3.93 -23.49 -8.76
CA ASP A 104 -4.50 -22.36 -8.02
C ASP A 104 -3.56 -21.15 -8.07
N CYS A 105 -2.24 -21.37 -7.91
CA CYS A 105 -1.24 -20.31 -8.00
C CYS A 105 -1.26 -19.63 -9.38
N ASN A 106 -1.39 -20.39 -10.47
CA ASN A 106 -1.53 -19.82 -11.82
C ASN A 106 -2.81 -18.99 -12.00
N VAL A 107 -3.92 -19.41 -11.38
CA VAL A 107 -5.17 -18.64 -11.37
C VAL A 107 -4.99 -17.32 -10.60
N ILE A 108 -4.34 -17.37 -9.44
CA ILE A 108 -4.02 -16.20 -8.62
C ILE A 108 -3.12 -15.23 -9.41
N LEU A 109 -2.06 -15.72 -10.05
CA LEU A 109 -1.15 -14.91 -10.87
C LEU A 109 -1.87 -14.20 -12.02
N SER A 110 -2.75 -14.92 -12.73
CA SER A 110 -3.58 -14.35 -13.78
C SER A 110 -4.50 -13.26 -13.25
N TYR A 111 -5.13 -13.50 -12.10
CA TYR A 111 -5.98 -12.51 -11.42
C TYR A 111 -5.18 -11.26 -11.02
N LEU A 112 -4.07 -11.40 -10.30
CA LEU A 112 -3.21 -10.30 -9.85
C LEU A 112 -2.74 -9.43 -11.02
N LYS A 113 -2.20 -10.07 -12.07
CA LYS A 113 -1.74 -9.39 -13.28
C LYS A 113 -2.87 -8.61 -13.95
N ASN A 114 -4.02 -9.25 -14.17
CA ASN A 114 -5.13 -8.61 -14.87
C ASN A 114 -5.73 -7.47 -14.04
N TRP A 115 -5.83 -7.63 -12.73
CA TRP A 115 -6.29 -6.57 -11.84
C TRP A 115 -5.37 -5.36 -11.92
N LEU A 116 -4.05 -5.57 -11.74
CA LEU A 116 -3.06 -4.50 -11.74
C LEU A 116 -3.03 -3.74 -13.07
N ILE A 117 -3.01 -4.42 -14.21
CA ILE A 117 -3.03 -3.78 -15.54
C ILE A 117 -4.29 -2.90 -15.70
N ASN A 118 -5.45 -3.41 -15.30
CA ASN A 118 -6.71 -2.68 -15.44
C ASN A 118 -6.79 -1.49 -14.49
N HIS A 119 -6.27 -1.63 -13.27
CA HIS A 119 -6.26 -0.58 -12.26
C HIS A 119 -5.35 0.58 -12.70
N ILE A 120 -4.10 0.28 -13.05
CA ILE A 120 -3.13 1.26 -13.59
C ILE A 120 -3.73 1.99 -14.79
N GLY A 121 -4.21 1.22 -15.78
CA GLY A 121 -4.65 1.76 -17.07
C GLY A 121 -5.88 2.66 -16.99
N ARG A 122 -6.70 2.54 -15.93
CA ARG A 122 -8.02 3.22 -15.84
C ARG A 122 -8.17 4.11 -14.64
N THR A 123 -7.69 3.68 -13.48
CA THR A 123 -7.92 4.32 -12.19
C THR A 123 -6.71 5.20 -11.85
N ASP A 124 -5.51 4.63 -11.80
CA ASP A 124 -4.32 5.33 -11.30
C ASP A 124 -3.87 6.41 -12.29
N LYS A 125 -4.00 6.16 -13.59
CA LYS A 125 -3.78 7.18 -14.62
C LYS A 125 -4.71 8.39 -14.51
N ARG A 126 -5.92 8.24 -13.95
CA ARG A 126 -6.83 9.38 -13.72
C ARG A 126 -6.36 10.21 -12.52
N LEU A 127 -5.94 9.55 -11.44
CA LEU A 127 -5.32 10.22 -10.30
C LEU A 127 -4.05 10.97 -10.75
N ALA A 128 -3.15 10.28 -11.46
CA ALA A 128 -1.91 10.85 -11.96
C ALA A 128 -2.13 12.08 -12.86
N ALA A 129 -3.15 12.06 -13.73
CA ALA A 129 -3.49 13.21 -14.55
C ALA A 129 -3.83 14.46 -13.70
N VAL A 130 -4.54 14.28 -12.58
CA VAL A 130 -4.85 15.36 -11.63
C VAL A 130 -3.59 15.85 -10.91
N ILE A 131 -2.76 14.93 -10.42
CA ILE A 131 -1.48 15.25 -9.75
C ILE A 131 -0.60 16.09 -10.68
N LEU A 132 -0.39 15.62 -11.92
CA LEU A 132 0.45 16.28 -12.91
C LEU A 132 -0.12 17.65 -13.31
N ALA A 133 -1.43 17.79 -13.43
CA ALA A 133 -2.06 19.08 -13.72
C ALA A 133 -1.80 20.09 -12.59
N LYS A 134 -1.86 19.65 -11.33
CA LYS A 134 -1.61 20.52 -10.16
C LYS A 134 -0.14 20.86 -9.98
N ARG A 135 0.77 19.89 -10.13
CA ARG A 135 2.22 20.13 -10.11
C ARG A 135 2.65 21.15 -11.17
N ARG A 136 2.00 21.16 -12.35
CA ARG A 136 2.24 22.17 -13.40
C ARG A 136 1.68 23.55 -13.06
N ALA A 137 0.64 23.62 -12.23
CA ALA A 137 0.00 24.87 -11.83
C ALA A 137 0.65 25.53 -10.61
N GLU A 138 1.46 24.79 -9.84
CA GLU A 138 2.22 25.33 -8.73
C GLU A 138 3.37 26.22 -9.24
N PRO A 139 3.54 27.45 -8.70
CA PRO A 139 4.64 28.31 -9.08
C PRO A 139 5.96 27.67 -8.61
N VAL A 140 6.85 27.38 -9.56
CA VAL A 140 8.22 26.91 -9.30
C VAL A 140 8.85 27.80 -8.24
N PRO A 141 9.28 27.27 -7.08
CA PRO A 141 10.12 28.02 -6.16
C PRO A 141 11.38 28.40 -6.92
N LYS A 142 11.73 29.70 -6.95
CA LYS A 142 13.02 30.14 -7.49
C LYS A 142 14.14 29.62 -6.59
N SER A 143 14.56 28.38 -6.75
CA SER A 143 15.87 27.93 -6.28
C SER A 143 16.88 28.19 -7.39
N SER A 144 17.74 29.17 -7.12
CA SER A 144 19.00 29.33 -7.83
C SER A 144 19.90 28.16 -7.48
N ASP A 145 19.88 27.10 -8.28
CA ASP A 145 21.14 26.39 -8.57
C ASP A 145 21.00 25.58 -9.86
N ASN A 146 21.72 26.06 -10.87
CA ASN A 146 21.83 25.43 -12.17
C ASN A 146 22.98 24.42 -12.10
N SER A 147 22.72 23.23 -11.56
CA SER A 147 23.57 22.07 -11.80
C SER A 147 22.80 21.10 -12.68
N GLY A 148 23.09 21.16 -13.99
CA GLY A 148 22.48 20.29 -14.98
C GLY A 148 22.76 18.83 -14.65
N HIS A 149 21.71 18.07 -14.36
CA HIS A 149 21.70 16.63 -14.53
C HIS A 149 20.65 16.32 -15.58
N SER A 150 21.13 16.07 -16.80
CA SER A 150 20.32 15.46 -17.86
C SER A 150 20.07 14.00 -17.48
N LEU A 151 18.80 13.59 -17.51
CA LEU A 151 18.40 12.18 -17.38
C LEU A 151 19.11 11.35 -18.48
N PRO A 152 19.60 10.14 -18.18
CA PRO A 152 20.10 9.25 -19.23
C PRO A 152 18.93 8.84 -20.12
N GLN A 153 19.12 8.98 -21.42
CA GLN A 153 18.20 8.42 -22.41
C GLN A 153 18.28 6.89 -22.39
N ASN A 154 17.10 6.27 -22.49
CA ASN A 154 16.83 4.84 -22.68
C ASN A 154 18.05 4.02 -23.12
N ASP A 155 18.52 3.14 -22.24
CA ASP A 155 19.41 2.03 -22.60
C ASP A 155 18.60 0.73 -22.59
N ASP A 156 18.64 0.02 -23.71
CA ASP A 156 17.87 -1.19 -24.03
C ASP A 156 18.45 -2.47 -23.37
N THR A 157 19.12 -2.35 -22.21
CA THR A 157 19.60 -3.51 -21.46
C THR A 157 18.57 -3.97 -20.44
N VAL A 158 17.58 -4.73 -20.91
CA VAL A 158 16.65 -5.52 -20.07
C VAL A 158 17.43 -6.66 -19.40
N GLY A 159 18.13 -6.34 -18.32
CA GLY A 159 18.68 -7.30 -17.36
C GLY A 159 18.07 -7.01 -16.00
N GLN A 160 17.32 -7.98 -15.45
CA GLN A 160 16.77 -8.01 -14.07
C GLN A 160 16.77 -6.67 -13.33
N TRP A 161 15.88 -5.76 -13.74
CA TRP A 161 15.58 -4.60 -12.91
C TRP A 161 14.89 -5.13 -11.65
N HIS A 162 15.54 -5.00 -10.50
CA HIS A 162 15.01 -5.35 -9.19
C HIS A 162 14.99 -4.06 -8.35
N PRO A 163 13.87 -3.72 -7.70
CA PRO A 163 13.71 -2.44 -7.00
C PRO A 163 14.68 -2.23 -5.83
N PHE A 164 15.36 -3.28 -5.38
CA PHE A 164 16.37 -3.20 -4.32
C PHE A 164 17.82 -3.08 -4.83
N ASN A 165 18.03 -3.04 -6.15
CA ASN A 165 19.37 -2.93 -6.74
C ASN A 165 19.88 -1.48 -6.84
N ASP A 166 19.00 -0.48 -6.72
CA ASP A 166 19.37 0.94 -6.67
C ASP A 166 19.25 1.45 -5.22
N GLU A 167 20.41 1.68 -4.61
CA GLU A 167 20.54 2.11 -3.21
C GLU A 167 19.90 3.49 -2.96
N VAL A 168 19.94 4.39 -3.96
CA VAL A 168 19.39 5.75 -3.85
C VAL A 168 17.87 5.71 -3.89
N GLU A 169 17.31 4.90 -4.79
CA GLU A 169 15.87 4.68 -4.83
C GLU A 169 15.39 3.99 -3.55
N ARG A 170 16.05 2.91 -3.12
CA ARG A 170 15.74 2.20 -1.88
C ARG A 170 15.66 3.13 -0.67
N GLU A 171 16.66 3.99 -0.46
CA GLU A 171 16.66 4.98 0.64
C GLU A 171 15.51 5.97 0.55
N ARG A 172 15.16 6.43 -0.66
CA ARG A 172 14.00 7.30 -0.89
C ARG A 172 12.69 6.62 -0.46
N TYR A 173 12.50 5.34 -0.80
CA TYR A 173 11.30 4.61 -0.42
C TYR A 173 11.23 4.31 1.07
N LEU A 174 12.35 3.93 1.68
CA LEU A 174 12.43 3.78 3.13
C LEU A 174 12.10 5.10 3.83
N ALA A 175 12.51 6.25 3.28
CA ALA A 175 12.14 7.55 3.84
C ALA A 175 10.64 7.83 3.76
N ILE A 176 10.00 7.60 2.60
CA ILE A 176 8.54 7.76 2.42
C ILE A 176 7.79 6.83 3.38
N ALA A 177 8.19 5.55 3.45
CA ALA A 177 7.53 4.59 4.32
C ALA A 177 7.71 4.90 5.81
N ARG A 178 8.86 5.45 6.23
CA ARG A 178 9.07 5.96 7.59
C ARG A 178 8.17 7.16 7.90
N ASP A 179 8.00 8.08 6.94
CA ASP A 179 7.14 9.26 7.10
C ASP A 179 5.67 8.85 7.25
N GLN A 180 5.18 7.96 6.38
CA GLN A 180 3.84 7.38 6.48
C GLN A 180 3.63 6.62 7.80
N MET A 181 4.63 5.85 8.24
CA MET A 181 4.57 5.14 9.53
C MET A 181 4.42 6.13 10.69
N THR A 182 5.12 7.25 10.64
CA THR A 182 5.02 8.34 11.62
C THR A 182 3.62 8.94 11.62
N GLY A 183 3.03 9.18 10.44
CA GLY A 183 1.64 9.64 10.32
C GLY A 183 0.63 8.66 10.94
N VAL A 184 0.81 7.35 10.71
CA VAL A 184 -0.03 6.30 11.31
C VAL A 184 0.14 6.24 12.83
N GLU A 185 1.34 6.45 13.38
CA GLU A 185 1.57 6.56 14.82
C GLU A 185 0.79 7.70 15.45
N VAL A 186 0.82 8.88 14.82
CA VAL A 186 0.08 10.05 15.31
C VAL A 186 -1.43 9.79 15.30
N MET A 187 -1.97 9.27 14.19
CA MET A 187 -3.41 8.95 14.10
C MET A 187 -3.84 7.88 15.11
N LEU A 188 -3.03 6.85 15.34
CA LEU A 188 -3.32 5.83 16.35
C LEU A 188 -3.35 6.42 17.75
N HIS A 189 -2.41 7.31 18.07
CA HIS A 189 -2.40 7.99 19.36
C HIS A 189 -3.62 8.89 19.57
N GLU A 190 -4.05 9.62 18.54
CA GLU A 190 -5.28 10.42 18.58
C GLU A 190 -6.53 9.55 18.80
N LEU A 191 -6.62 8.41 18.11
CA LEU A 191 -7.72 7.45 18.29
C LEU A 191 -7.76 6.86 19.70
N GLU A 192 -6.60 6.49 20.26
CA GLU A 192 -6.48 6.02 21.65
C GLU A 192 -6.97 7.08 22.64
N THR A 193 -6.58 8.34 22.42
CA THR A 193 -6.99 9.47 23.25
C THR A 193 -8.51 9.66 23.20
N CYS A 194 -9.10 9.68 22.01
CA CYS A 194 -10.55 9.80 21.81
C CYS A 194 -11.32 8.65 22.48
N LEU A 195 -10.83 7.41 22.38
CA LEU A 195 -11.45 6.26 23.04
C LEU A 195 -11.33 6.34 24.57
N GLY A 196 -10.22 6.86 25.08
CA GLY A 196 -10.05 7.14 26.51
C GLY A 196 -11.10 8.11 27.03
N GLU A 197 -11.27 9.25 26.35
CA GLU A 197 -12.27 10.27 26.69
C GLU A 197 -13.71 9.74 26.60
N LEU A 198 -14.04 9.00 25.53
CA LEU A 198 -15.35 8.37 25.37
C LEU A 198 -15.66 7.37 26.47
N ARG A 199 -14.66 6.60 26.91
CA ARG A 199 -14.82 5.65 28.01
C ARG A 199 -15.08 6.36 29.34
N GLU A 200 -14.33 7.42 29.63
CA GLU A 200 -14.53 8.24 30.83
C GLU A 200 -15.93 8.85 30.85
N TYR A 201 -16.38 9.40 29.73
CA TYR A 201 -17.74 9.92 29.57
C TYR A 201 -18.82 8.85 29.78
N CYS A 202 -18.62 7.63 29.25
CA CYS A 202 -19.54 6.52 29.47
C CYS A 202 -19.59 6.09 30.95
N ASP A 203 -18.44 6.07 31.63
CA ASP A 203 -18.36 5.75 33.06
C ASP A 203 -19.05 6.83 33.92
N GLU A 204 -18.92 8.11 33.57
CA GLU A 204 -19.64 9.21 34.21
C GLU A 204 -21.16 9.11 34.02
N LEU A 205 -21.62 8.86 32.80
CA LEU A 205 -23.04 8.65 32.49
C LEU A 205 -23.61 7.44 33.24
N ALA A 206 -22.86 6.34 33.32
CA ALA A 206 -23.27 5.15 34.06
C ALA A 206 -23.42 5.42 35.57
N ARG A 207 -22.57 6.28 36.15
CA ARG A 207 -22.68 6.72 37.56
C ARG A 207 -23.84 7.68 37.77
N ALA A 208 -24.09 8.60 36.85
CA ALA A 208 -25.11 9.64 36.98
C ALA A 208 -26.53 9.13 36.71
N GLU A 209 -26.71 8.26 35.70
CA GLU A 209 -28.03 7.75 35.29
C GLU A 209 -27.99 6.22 35.01
N PRO A 210 -27.88 5.37 36.06
CA PRO A 210 -27.71 3.92 35.91
C PRO A 210 -28.88 3.19 35.22
N ARG A 211 -30.02 3.86 34.99
CA ARG A 211 -31.18 3.31 34.27
C ARG A 211 -31.28 3.76 32.80
N ARG A 212 -30.34 4.60 32.33
CA ARG A 212 -30.36 5.23 30.98
C ARG A 212 -29.08 5.04 30.18
N ALA A 213 -28.02 4.47 30.76
CA ALA A 213 -26.85 4.04 30.01
C ALA A 213 -27.32 3.08 28.90
N SER A 214 -27.41 3.58 27.66
CA SER A 214 -27.86 2.75 26.56
C SER A 214 -26.77 1.72 26.28
N ASP A 215 -27.13 0.43 26.28
CA ASP A 215 -26.24 -0.67 25.90
C ASP A 215 -25.48 -0.36 24.59
N ASN A 216 -26.06 0.47 23.71
CA ASN A 216 -25.47 0.92 22.46
C ASN A 216 -24.16 1.73 22.62
N ALA A 217 -24.10 2.71 23.53
CA ALA A 217 -22.91 3.55 23.70
C ALA A 217 -21.72 2.77 24.28
N TYR A 218 -22.01 1.87 25.23
CA TYR A 218 -21.02 0.95 25.77
C TYR A 218 -20.52 -0.04 24.70
N MET A 219 -21.42 -0.60 23.89
CA MET A 219 -21.06 -1.47 22.78
C MET A 219 -20.22 -0.78 21.71
N GLN A 220 -20.51 0.49 21.39
CA GLN A 220 -19.70 1.30 20.48
C GLN A 220 -18.29 1.56 21.02
N CYS A 221 -18.14 1.83 22.32
CA CYS A 221 -16.82 1.97 22.96
C CYS A 221 -16.01 0.65 22.92
N VAL A 222 -16.68 -0.48 23.19
CA VAL A 222 -16.06 -1.80 23.11
C VAL A 222 -15.61 -2.09 21.67
N GLN A 223 -16.45 -1.84 20.68
CA GLN A 223 -16.11 -2.00 19.25
C GLN A 223 -14.93 -1.11 18.82
N GLY A 224 -14.93 0.16 19.23
CA GLY A 224 -13.81 1.08 18.97
C GLY A 224 -12.49 0.58 19.58
N THR A 225 -12.54 0.05 20.80
CA THR A 225 -11.37 -0.54 21.47
C THR A 225 -10.80 -1.74 20.71
N TYR A 226 -11.66 -2.61 20.17
CA TYR A 226 -11.23 -3.73 19.34
C TYR A 226 -10.59 -3.28 18.02
N LEU A 227 -11.16 -2.23 17.40
CA LEU A 227 -10.62 -1.67 16.17
C LEU A 227 -9.21 -1.08 16.39
N VAL A 228 -9.01 -0.29 17.44
CA VAL A 228 -7.68 0.27 17.76
C VAL A 228 -6.66 -0.83 18.04
N LYS A 229 -7.01 -1.86 18.80
CA LYS A 229 -6.11 -3.02 19.01
C LYS A 229 -5.75 -3.75 17.72
N SER A 230 -6.71 -3.89 16.80
CA SER A 230 -6.48 -4.50 15.49
C SER A 230 -5.52 -3.64 14.65
N LEU A 231 -5.71 -2.32 14.65
CA LEU A 231 -4.84 -1.38 13.93
C LEU A 231 -3.43 -1.34 14.52
N GLN A 232 -3.27 -1.36 15.85
CA GLN A 232 -1.97 -1.49 16.52
C GLN A 232 -1.25 -2.78 16.10
N GLY A 233 -1.97 -3.91 16.05
CA GLY A 233 -1.40 -5.18 15.59
C GLY A 233 -0.89 -5.12 14.15
N LYS A 234 -1.64 -4.46 13.25
CA LYS A 234 -1.20 -4.23 11.86
C LYS A 234 0.02 -3.29 11.80
N GLN A 235 0.05 -2.25 12.62
CA GLN A 235 1.18 -1.32 12.69
C GLN A 235 2.47 -2.02 13.13
N ILE A 236 2.41 -2.90 14.13
CA ILE A 236 3.58 -3.66 14.60
C ILE A 236 4.14 -4.51 13.46
N LYS A 237 3.29 -5.25 12.74
CA LYS A 237 3.72 -6.07 11.59
C LYS A 237 4.36 -5.23 10.48
N LEU A 238 3.81 -4.05 10.19
CA LEU A 238 4.39 -3.14 9.21
C LEU A 238 5.75 -2.59 9.66
N LYS A 239 5.94 -2.30 10.96
CA LYS A 239 7.25 -1.91 11.52
C LYS A 239 8.27 -3.03 11.41
N GLU A 240 7.86 -4.27 11.69
CA GLU A 240 8.71 -5.45 11.51
C GLU A 240 9.12 -5.62 10.05
N ALA A 241 8.18 -5.51 9.11
CA ALA A 241 8.46 -5.56 7.67
C ALA A 241 9.42 -4.45 7.24
N LEU A 242 9.22 -3.21 7.69
CA LEU A 242 10.14 -2.11 7.42
C LEU A 242 11.53 -2.34 8.01
N SER A 243 11.61 -2.94 9.20
CA SER A 243 12.91 -3.28 9.80
C SER A 243 13.65 -4.36 9.02
N ILE A 244 12.94 -5.36 8.48
CA ILE A 244 13.54 -6.42 7.65
C ILE A 244 14.07 -5.82 6.35
N LEU A 245 13.27 -4.97 5.69
CA LEU A 245 13.67 -4.28 4.46
C LEU A 245 14.84 -3.30 4.69
N ALA A 246 14.99 -2.77 5.90
CA ALA A 246 16.13 -1.94 6.29
C ALA A 246 17.36 -2.75 6.73
N GLN A 247 17.22 -4.07 6.98
CA GLN A 247 18.27 -4.96 7.50
C GLN A 247 18.86 -5.91 6.45
N GLU A 248 18.37 -5.94 5.20
CA GLU A 248 19.00 -6.64 4.07
C GLU A 248 20.32 -5.94 3.62
N GLU A 249 21.24 -5.81 4.58
CA GLU A 249 22.54 -5.13 4.46
C GLU A 249 23.71 -6.07 4.84
N LEU A 250 23.52 -7.39 4.80
CA LEU A 250 24.59 -8.37 5.07
C LEU A 250 24.66 -9.49 4.03
#